data_AF-A0AAV1UXQ0-F1
#
_entry.id   AF-A0AAV1UXQ0-F1
#
_cell.length_a   1.000
_cell.length_b   1.000
_cell.length_c   1.000
_cell.angle_alpha   90.00
_cell.angle_beta   90.00
_cell.angle_gamma   90.00
#
_symmetry.space_group_name_H-M   'P 1'
#
loop_
_entity.id
_entity.type
_entity.pdbx_description
1 polymer ?
#
loop_
_entity_poly.entity_id
_entity_poly.type
_entity_poly.pdbx_seq_one_letter_code
_entity_poly.pdbx_strand_id
1 'polypeptide(L)'
;MDAPFCEAVGALMHLMTVTRPDIAFAVSYVSRFMENLQVEHWMAVERILRYLQGTKSHGICFKSDDKVDFCGYLDADWAGDHVDRKSTSGYALILMGAPVSWGSKKQSSVSLSTSEAEYIALSLAIQ
;
A
#
# COMPACT_ATOMS: atom_id res chain seq x y z
N MET A 1 16.39 21.50 -1.31
CA MET A 1 15.68 20.95 -0.14
C MET A 1 16.49 19.74 0.28
N ASP A 2 17.32 19.86 1.30
CA ASP A 2 18.25 18.79 1.74
C ASP A 2 17.53 17.81 2.67
N ALA A 3 16.36 17.33 2.23
CA ALA A 3 15.57 16.36 2.98
C ALA A 3 15.92 14.94 2.50
N PRO A 4 16.15 13.97 3.40
CA PRO A 4 16.52 12.60 3.04
C PRO A 4 15.30 11.80 2.56
N PHE A 5 14.67 12.24 1.46
CA PHE A 5 13.40 11.67 0.96
C PHE A 5 13.52 10.19 0.61
N CYS A 6 14.50 9.81 -0.21
CA CYS A 6 14.66 8.42 -0.62
C CYS A 6 14.93 7.49 0.57
N GLU A 7 15.71 7.95 1.56
CA GLU A 7 15.97 7.21 2.79
C GLU A 7 14.70 7.07 3.64
N ALA A 8 13.95 8.15 3.82
CA ALA A 8 12.69 8.12 4.56
C ALA A 8 11.67 7.19 3.89
N VAL A 9 11.51 7.27 2.56
CA VAL A 9 10.61 6.38 1.83
C VAL A 9 11.10 4.93 1.90
N GLY A 10 12.40 4.67 1.82
CA GLY A 10 12.96 3.32 2.00
C GLY A 10 12.64 2.73 3.39
N ALA A 11 12.79 3.52 4.44
CA ALA A 11 12.43 3.11 5.80
C ALA A 11 10.90 2.85 5.94
N LEU A 12 10.08 3.70 5.32
CA LEU A 12 8.63 3.51 5.28
C LEU A 12 8.21 2.27 4.48
N MET A 13 8.91 1.96 3.38
CA MET A 13 8.69 0.74 2.59
C MET A 13 9.02 -0.50 3.41
N HIS A 14 10.06 -0.46 4.25
CA HIS A 14 10.33 -1.56 5.17
C HIS A 14 9.17 -1.75 6.17
N LEU A 15 8.70 -0.66 6.80
CA LEU A 15 7.58 -0.72 7.74
C LEU A 15 6.31 -1.24 7.07
N MET A 16 5.96 -0.75 5.87
CA MET A 16 4.74 -1.16 5.18
C MET A 16 4.75 -2.65 4.84
N THR A 17 5.90 -3.22 4.48
CA THR A 17 6.00 -4.63 4.07
C THR A 17 6.05 -5.58 5.25
N VAL A 18 6.58 -5.15 6.40
CA VAL A 18 6.83 -6.07 7.53
C VAL A 18 5.77 -5.96 8.63
N THR A 19 5.27 -4.76 8.93
CA THR A 19 4.47 -4.55 10.16
C THR A 19 3.26 -3.65 10.01
N ARG A 20 3.20 -2.80 8.97
CA ARG A 20 2.21 -1.72 8.83
C ARG A 20 1.47 -1.78 7.48
N PRO A 21 0.59 -2.76 7.26
CA PRO A 21 -0.21 -2.84 6.04
C PRO A 21 -1.04 -1.58 5.78
N ASP A 22 -1.46 -0.89 6.83
CA ASP A 22 -2.29 0.30 6.82
C ASP A 22 -1.65 1.51 6.11
N ILE A 23 -0.31 1.56 6.01
CA ILE A 23 0.39 2.64 5.29
C ILE A 23 0.75 2.27 3.84
N ALA A 24 0.45 1.05 3.38
CA ALA A 24 0.94 0.52 2.11
C ALA A 24 0.57 1.40 0.91
N PHE A 25 -0.68 1.85 0.82
CA PHE A 25 -1.11 2.77 -0.24
C PHE A 25 -0.33 4.09 -0.21
N ALA A 26 -0.27 4.74 0.96
CA ALA A 26 0.36 6.05 1.10
C ALA A 26 1.84 6.01 0.74
N VAL A 27 2.55 4.96 1.17
CA VAL A 27 3.97 4.75 0.87
C VAL A 27 4.18 4.42 -0.62
N SER A 28 3.38 3.52 -1.20
CA SER A 28 3.41 3.21 -2.63
C SER A 28 3.06 4.40 -3.53
N TYR A 29 2.33 5.38 -3.01
CA TYR A 29 2.05 6.61 -3.73
C TYR A 29 3.25 7.57 -3.71
N VAL A 30 3.81 7.86 -2.52
CA VAL A 30 4.96 8.78 -2.42
C VAL A 30 6.23 8.23 -3.07
N SER A 31 6.39 6.90 -3.13
CA SER A 31 7.54 6.27 -3.80
C SER A 31 7.61 6.55 -5.30
N ARG A 32 6.51 6.99 -5.92
CA ARG A 32 6.46 7.35 -7.35
C ARG A 32 7.28 8.61 -7.66
N PHE A 33 7.59 9.43 -6.66
CA PHE A 33 8.21 10.73 -6.84
C PHE A 33 9.68 10.79 -6.37
N MET A 34 10.35 9.63 -6.29
CA MET A 34 11.77 9.56 -5.88
C MET A 34 12.72 10.32 -6.81
N GLU A 35 12.40 10.42 -8.11
CA GLU A 35 13.25 11.10 -9.10
C GLU A 35 13.05 12.62 -9.14
N ASN A 36 11.86 13.11 -8.77
CA ASN A 36 11.52 14.53 -8.81
C ASN A 36 10.69 14.92 -7.59
N LEU A 37 11.40 15.33 -6.53
CA LEU A 37 10.80 15.72 -5.27
C LEU A 37 10.24 17.15 -5.33
N GLN A 38 8.99 17.32 -4.91
CA GLN A 38 8.41 18.62 -4.61
C GLN A 38 8.07 18.75 -3.12
N VAL A 39 7.85 19.99 -2.65
CA VAL A 39 7.57 20.30 -1.23
C VAL A 39 6.34 19.53 -0.74
N GLU A 40 5.33 19.41 -1.58
CA GLU A 40 4.08 18.69 -1.32
C GLU A 40 4.33 17.21 -1.02
N HIS A 41 5.32 16.61 -1.67
CA HIS A 41 5.65 15.20 -1.53
C HIS A 41 6.37 14.94 -0.20
N TRP A 42 7.25 15.87 0.20
CA TRP A 42 7.88 15.83 1.53
C TRP A 42 6.83 16.01 2.64
N MET A 43 5.89 16.93 2.48
CA MET A 43 4.77 17.10 3.42
C MET A 43 3.93 15.81 3.55
N ALA A 44 3.72 15.08 2.46
CA ALA A 44 3.04 13.79 2.50
C ALA A 44 3.83 12.75 3.31
N VAL A 45 5.15 12.67 3.15
CA VAL A 45 6.03 11.80 3.95
C VAL A 45 5.97 12.18 5.44
N GLU A 46 6.08 13.46 5.77
CA GLU A 46 5.94 13.94 7.16
C GLU A 46 4.59 13.58 7.77
N ARG A 47 3.51 13.61 6.98
CA ARG A 47 2.18 13.19 7.42
C ARG A 47 2.13 11.69 7.74
N ILE A 48 2.76 10.84 6.91
CA ILE A 48 2.87 9.40 7.17
C ILE A 48 3.65 9.18 8.47
N LEU A 49 4.79 9.86 8.65
CA LEU A 49 5.59 9.77 9.87
C LEU A 49 4.81 10.23 11.10
N ARG A 50 4.05 11.31 11.02
CA ARG A 50 3.20 11.79 12.12
C ARG A 50 2.11 10.78 12.48
N TYR A 51 1.50 10.15 11.48
CA TYR A 51 0.53 9.09 11.68
C TYR A 51 1.16 7.89 12.40
N LEU A 52 2.34 7.44 11.98
CA LEU A 52 3.09 6.38 12.64
C LEU A 52 3.43 6.73 14.10
N GLN A 53 3.82 7.98 14.37
CA GLN A 53 4.10 8.45 15.72
C GLN A 53 2.86 8.40 16.63
N GLY A 54 1.67 8.72 16.09
CA GLY A 54 0.39 8.63 16.82
C GLY A 54 -0.14 7.20 16.97
N THR A 55 0.35 6.26 16.17
CA THR A 55 -0.14 4.87 16.10
C THR A 55 0.96 3.84 16.38
N LYS A 56 1.93 4.17 17.24
CA LYS A 56 3.05 3.27 17.58
C LYS A 56 2.64 1.91 18.13
N SER A 57 1.45 1.84 18.75
CA SER A 57 0.88 0.60 19.30
C SER A 57 0.22 -0.30 18.25
N HIS A 58 0.06 0.18 17.00
CA HIS A 58 -0.52 -0.63 15.93
C HIS A 58 0.53 -1.58 15.36
N GLY A 59 0.12 -2.81 15.12
CA GLY A 59 0.93 -3.85 14.53
C GLY A 59 0.10 -5.09 14.25
N ILE A 60 0.74 -6.10 13.68
CA ILE A 60 0.10 -7.37 13.34
C ILE A 60 0.08 -8.26 14.58
N CYS A 61 -1.10 -8.74 14.95
CA CYS A 61 -1.30 -9.64 16.08
C CYS A 61 -1.82 -10.98 15.57
N PHE A 62 -0.96 -12.00 15.61
CA PHE A 62 -1.35 -13.37 15.35
C PHE A 62 -1.96 -13.95 16.63
N LYS A 63 -3.13 -14.58 16.48
CA LYS A 63 -3.79 -15.30 17.56
C LYS A 63 -3.77 -16.79 17.23
N SER A 64 -3.58 -17.62 18.25
CA SER A 64 -3.81 -19.05 18.11
C SER A 64 -5.32 -19.25 18.05
N ASP A 65 -5.79 -19.86 16.98
CA ASP A 65 -7.16 -20.32 16.82
C ASP A 65 -7.10 -21.80 16.40
N ASP A 66 -8.06 -22.60 16.86
CA ASP A 66 -8.14 -24.02 16.48
C ASP A 66 -8.67 -24.18 15.04
N LYS A 67 -9.27 -23.11 14.49
CA LYS A 67 -9.76 -23.07 13.11
C LYS A 67 -8.78 -22.34 12.20
N VAL A 68 -8.28 -23.04 11.19
CA VAL A 68 -7.54 -22.41 10.08
C VAL A 68 -8.56 -21.79 9.12
N ASP A 69 -8.68 -20.47 9.18
CA ASP A 69 -9.45 -19.67 8.22
C ASP A 69 -8.51 -18.80 7.39
N PHE A 70 -8.71 -18.83 6.07
CA PHE A 70 -7.92 -18.06 5.11
C PHE A 70 -8.87 -17.30 4.21
N CYS A 71 -8.74 -15.97 4.23
CA CYS A 71 -9.56 -15.08 3.42
C CYS A 71 -8.69 -14.04 2.72
N GLY A 72 -9.06 -13.72 1.48
CA GLY A 72 -8.39 -12.72 0.66
C GLY A 72 -9.36 -11.61 0.30
N TYR A 73 -8.92 -10.37 0.46
CA TYR A 73 -9.61 -9.18 -0.02
C TYR A 73 -8.78 -8.55 -1.12
N LEU A 74 -9.47 -8.07 -2.15
CA LEU A 74 -8.89 -7.36 -3.28
C LEU A 74 -9.81 -6.20 -3.64
N ASP A 75 -9.21 -5.13 -4.13
CA ASP A 75 -9.92 -3.92 -4.57
C ASP A 75 -9.08 -3.20 -5.62
N ALA A 76 -9.72 -2.46 -6.52
CA ALA A 76 -9.04 -1.56 -7.45
C ALA A 76 -9.79 -0.25 -7.63
N ASP A 77 -9.08 0.87 -7.56
CA ASP A 77 -9.64 2.17 -7.93
C ASP A 77 -9.56 2.38 -9.45
N TRP A 78 -10.69 2.27 -10.14
CA TRP A 78 -10.70 2.45 -11.60
C TRP A 78 -10.34 3.90 -11.98
N ALA A 79 -9.24 4.04 -12.73
CA ALA A 79 -8.73 5.31 -13.21
C ALA A 79 -8.55 6.38 -12.11
N GLY A 80 -8.12 5.96 -10.93
CA GLY A 80 -7.90 6.82 -9.77
C GLY A 80 -6.76 7.82 -9.92
N ASP A 81 -5.77 7.54 -10.78
CA ASP A 81 -4.72 8.50 -11.09
C ASP A 81 -5.20 9.54 -12.12
N HIS A 82 -5.25 10.82 -11.74
CA HIS A 82 -5.71 11.89 -12.62
C HIS A 82 -4.74 12.22 -13.76
N VAL A 83 -3.47 11.81 -13.66
CA VAL A 83 -2.45 12.12 -14.66
C VAL A 83 -2.46 11.10 -15.79
N ASP A 84 -2.32 9.81 -15.46
CA ASP A 84 -2.22 8.75 -16.46
C ASP A 84 -3.44 7.82 -16.51
N ARG A 85 -4.48 8.09 -15.70
CA ARG A 85 -5.73 7.32 -15.65
C ARG A 85 -5.52 5.84 -15.32
N LYS A 86 -4.37 5.48 -14.75
CA LYS A 86 -4.12 4.12 -14.30
C LYS A 86 -4.78 3.86 -12.96
N SER A 87 -5.28 2.65 -12.81
CA SER A 87 -5.85 2.15 -11.57
C SER A 87 -4.74 1.77 -10.59
N THR A 88 -5.07 1.71 -9.31
CA THR A 88 -4.24 1.20 -8.21
C THR A 88 -4.96 -0.01 -7.63
N SER A 89 -4.28 -1.15 -7.66
CA SER A 89 -4.77 -2.38 -7.05
C SER A 89 -4.29 -2.49 -5.62
N GLY A 90 -5.18 -2.90 -4.72
CA GLY A 90 -4.90 -3.26 -3.35
C GLY A 90 -5.30 -4.70 -3.08
N TYR A 91 -4.57 -5.38 -2.19
CA TYR A 91 -4.98 -6.68 -1.68
C TYR A 91 -4.52 -6.88 -0.24
N ALA A 92 -5.24 -7.75 0.47
CA ALA A 92 -4.88 -8.21 1.81
C ALA A 92 -5.32 -9.68 1.98
N LEU A 93 -4.35 -10.55 2.19
CA LEU A 93 -4.53 -11.95 2.55
C LEU A 93 -4.42 -12.08 4.07
N ILE A 94 -5.47 -12.62 4.68
CA ILE A 94 -5.61 -12.79 6.12
C ILE A 94 -5.64 -14.28 6.42
N LEU A 95 -4.81 -14.69 7.37
CA LEU A 95 -4.75 -16.06 7.89
C LEU A 95 -5.00 -15.99 9.39
N MET A 96 -5.99 -16.75 9.88
CA MET A 96 -6.32 -16.85 11.30
C MET A 96 -6.53 -15.47 11.95
N GLY A 97 -7.20 -14.57 11.23
CA GLY A 97 -7.52 -13.22 11.68
C GLY A 97 -6.38 -12.21 11.63
N ALA A 98 -5.19 -12.57 11.13
CA ALA A 98 -4.06 -11.65 10.97
C ALA A 98 -3.61 -11.54 9.50
N PRO A 99 -3.24 -10.35 9.00
CA PRO A 99 -2.71 -10.19 7.66
C PRO A 99 -1.35 -10.89 7.52
N VAL A 100 -1.20 -11.70 6.47
CA VAL A 100 0.03 -12.45 6.15
C VAL A 100 0.70 -11.98 4.86
N SER A 101 -0.08 -11.42 3.94
CA SER A 101 0.43 -10.80 2.72
C SER A 101 -0.52 -9.69 2.30
N TRP A 102 0.02 -8.58 1.84
CA TRP A 102 -0.76 -7.41 1.44
C TRP A 102 0.07 -6.55 0.51
N GLY A 103 -0.59 -5.65 -0.20
CA GLY A 103 0.10 -4.72 -1.06
C GLY A 103 -0.84 -3.69 -1.65
N SER A 104 -0.24 -2.59 -2.09
CA SER A 104 -0.90 -1.60 -2.93
C SER A 104 0.05 -1.22 -4.06
N LYS A 105 -0.42 -1.34 -5.30
CA LYS A 105 0.40 -1.17 -6.50
C LYS A 105 -0.38 -0.47 -7.60
N LYS A 106 0.27 0.51 -8.22
CA LYS A 106 -0.24 1.12 -9.46
C LYS A 106 -0.22 0.08 -10.59
N GLN A 107 -1.32 -0.08 -11.31
CA GLN A 107 -1.38 -0.94 -12.48
C GLN A 107 -0.42 -0.44 -13.58
N SER A 108 0.13 -1.36 -14.36
CA SER A 108 1.05 -1.03 -15.45
C SER A 108 0.33 -0.44 -16.67
N SER A 109 -0.87 -0.95 -16.96
CA SER A 109 -1.77 -0.51 -18.04
C SER A 109 -2.95 0.30 -17.50
N VAL A 110 -3.59 1.04 -18.41
CA VAL A 110 -4.88 1.70 -18.14
C VAL A 110 -6.00 0.68 -18.36
N SER A 111 -6.82 0.43 -17.35
CA SER A 111 -7.98 -0.46 -17.46
C SER A 111 -9.14 0.26 -18.15
N LEU A 112 -9.80 -0.43 -19.09
CA LEU A 112 -10.93 0.10 -19.86
C LEU A 112 -12.26 -0.01 -19.11
N SER A 113 -12.30 -0.77 -18.02
CA SER A 113 -13.48 -0.92 -17.16
C SER A 113 -13.09 -1.17 -15.71
N THR A 114 -14.04 -0.99 -14.79
CA THR A 114 -13.89 -1.39 -13.38
C THR A 114 -13.64 -2.89 -13.26
N SER A 115 -14.37 -3.72 -14.02
CA SER A 115 -14.19 -5.18 -14.01
C SER A 115 -12.78 -5.62 -14.41
N GLU A 116 -12.18 -4.95 -15.40
CA GLU A 116 -10.79 -5.22 -15.80
C GLU A 116 -9.81 -4.81 -14.70
N ALA A 117 -10.03 -3.66 -14.06
CA ALA A 117 -9.21 -3.20 -12.95
C ALA A 117 -9.23 -4.20 -11.78
N GLU A 118 -10.42 -4.72 -11.45
CA GLU A 118 -10.61 -5.76 -10.42
C GLU A 118 -9.92 -7.07 -10.79
N TYR A 119 -9.98 -7.47 -12.06
CA TYR A 119 -9.29 -8.69 -12.52
C TYR A 119 -7.76 -8.57 -12.38
N ILE A 120 -7.20 -7.39 -12.65
CA ILE A 120 -5.78 -7.13 -12.43
C ILE A 120 -5.44 -7.14 -10.93
N ALA A 121 -6.32 -6.63 -10.06
CA ALA A 121 -6.13 -6.72 -8.61
C ALA A 121 -6.13 -8.17 -8.11
N LEU A 122 -7.03 -9.01 -8.63
CA LEU A 122 -7.06 -10.43 -8.34
C LEU A 122 -5.75 -11.12 -8.76
N SER A 123 -5.24 -10.80 -9.97
CA SER A 123 -3.95 -11.32 -10.42
C SER A 123 -2.81 -10.91 -9.48
N LEU A 124 -2.83 -9.68 -8.97
CA LEU A 124 -1.81 -9.19 -8.03
C LEU A 124 -1.85 -9.94 -6.70
N ALA A 125 -3.04 -10.33 -6.23
CA ALA A 125 -3.20 -11.03 -4.96
C ALA A 125 -2.71 -12.49 -4.97
N ILE A 126 -2.58 -13.11 -6.15
CA ILE A 126 -2.23 -14.52 -6.32
C ILE A 126 -0.76 -14.72 -6.77
N GLN A 127 -0.10 -13.65 -7.22
CA GLN A 127 1.26 -13.67 -7.80
C GLN A 127 2.35 -13.76 -6.74
#